data_AF-A0A0D0CE64-F1
#
_entry.id   AF-A0A0D0CE64-F1
#
_cell.length_a   1.000
_cell.length_b   1.000
_cell.length_c   1.000
_cell.angle_alpha   90.00
_cell.angle_beta   90.00
_cell.angle_gamma   90.00
#
_symmetry.space_group_name_H-M   'P 1'
#
loop_
_entity.id
_entity.type
_entity.pdbx_description
1 polymer ?
#
loop_
_entity_poly.entity_id
_entity_poly.type
_entity_poly.pdbx_seq_one_letter_code
_entity_poly.pdbx_strand_id
1 'polypeptide(L)'
;MFARLSLFALVASLSALGTNAQTCNGQAYTVIQGDTCIAIADKLGITLAQLLGCNPQINAACSNLIPDEQLATPSTTCGPCITSYTVQPGDICVNIASEFGITLEELLCANPAINPGCTNLQINQVLCIV
;
A
#
# COMPACT_ATOMS: atom_id res chain seq x y z
N MET A 1 18.21 -44.44 -1.02
CA MET A 1 17.30 -43.32 -1.31
C MET A 1 17.67 -42.19 -0.37
N PHE A 2 18.29 -41.14 -0.89
CA PHE A 2 18.72 -39.97 -0.12
C PHE A 2 17.60 -38.94 -0.14
N ALA A 3 17.06 -38.55 1.01
CA ALA A 3 16.21 -37.37 1.14
C ALA A 3 16.96 -36.34 1.99
N ARG A 4 17.08 -35.15 1.42
CA ARG A 4 18.05 -34.11 1.76
C ARG A 4 17.71 -33.41 3.08
N LEU A 5 18.71 -33.33 3.95
CA LEU A 5 18.78 -32.39 5.07
C LEU A 5 18.67 -30.96 4.50
N SER A 6 17.56 -30.27 4.76
CA SER A 6 17.43 -28.85 4.42
C SER A 6 17.66 -28.04 5.69
N LEU A 7 18.84 -27.45 5.75
CA LEU A 7 19.29 -26.50 6.76
C LEU A 7 18.46 -25.22 6.58
N PHE A 8 17.38 -25.05 7.35
CA PHE A 8 16.71 -23.76 7.43
C PHE A 8 17.60 -22.82 8.25
N ALA A 9 18.32 -21.96 7.56
CA ALA A 9 19.00 -20.83 8.17
C ALA A 9 17.95 -19.96 8.86
N LEU A 10 18.04 -19.86 10.19
CA LEU A 10 17.28 -18.91 10.97
C LEU A 10 17.90 -17.52 10.73
N VAL A 11 17.49 -16.86 9.66
CA VAL A 11 17.62 -15.40 9.61
C VAL A 11 16.59 -14.85 10.58
N ALA A 12 17.07 -14.38 11.74
CA ALA A 12 16.30 -13.50 12.58
C ALA A 12 16.07 -12.22 11.76
N SER A 13 14.92 -12.14 11.08
CA SER A 13 14.44 -10.90 10.52
C SER A 13 14.16 -9.98 11.69
N LEU A 14 14.98 -8.93 11.82
CA LEU A 14 14.65 -7.78 12.65
C LEU A 14 13.32 -7.25 12.12
N SER A 15 12.24 -7.48 12.87
CA SER A 15 10.94 -6.92 12.59
C SER A 15 11.06 -5.40 12.64
N ALA A 16 11.24 -4.80 11.46
CA ALA A 16 11.04 -3.37 11.27
C ALA A 16 9.60 -3.07 11.69
N LEU A 17 9.45 -2.12 12.61
CA LEU A 17 8.16 -1.54 12.95
C LEU A 17 7.47 -1.15 11.64
N GLY A 18 6.27 -1.69 11.43
CA GLY A 18 5.49 -1.53 10.22
C GLY A 18 5.36 -0.05 9.85
N THR A 19 6.16 0.37 8.89
CA THR A 19 5.89 1.51 8.04
C THR A 19 5.67 0.90 6.68
N ASN A 20 4.47 1.07 6.14
CA ASN A 20 4.16 0.74 4.76
C ASN A 20 5.32 1.20 3.88
N ALA A 21 6.01 0.27 3.22
CA ALA A 21 7.00 0.62 2.24
C ALA A 21 6.23 1.21 1.05
N GLN A 22 5.98 2.52 1.08
CA GLN A 22 5.29 3.23 0.02
C GLN A 22 6.02 2.97 -1.30
N THR A 23 5.32 2.34 -2.24
CA THR A 23 5.85 2.09 -3.57
C THR A 23 5.59 3.31 -4.45
N CYS A 24 6.64 3.88 -5.02
CA CYS A 24 6.62 5.15 -5.76
C CYS A 24 6.64 4.94 -7.28
N ASN A 25 5.89 3.94 -7.73
CA ASN A 25 5.77 3.51 -9.12
C ASN A 25 4.35 3.75 -9.68
N GLY A 26 3.58 4.64 -9.07
CA GLY A 26 2.30 5.08 -9.60
C GLY A 26 2.45 5.88 -10.90
N GLN A 27 1.31 6.29 -11.48
CA GLN A 27 1.33 7.15 -12.66
C GLN A 27 1.91 8.52 -12.30
N ALA A 28 3.04 8.88 -12.91
CA ALA A 28 3.73 10.13 -12.64
C ALA A 28 2.82 11.35 -12.90
N TYR A 29 3.01 12.39 -12.11
CA TYR A 29 2.31 13.66 -12.26
C TYR A 29 3.26 14.72 -12.83
N THR A 30 2.83 15.43 -13.86
CA THR A 30 3.59 16.55 -14.43
C THR A 30 3.18 17.85 -13.75
N VAL A 31 4.11 18.53 -13.09
CA VAL A 31 3.87 19.80 -12.41
C VAL A 31 3.47 20.86 -13.42
N ILE A 32 2.38 21.57 -13.16
CA ILE A 32 1.96 22.72 -13.98
C ILE A 32 2.21 24.04 -13.25
N GLN A 33 2.30 25.12 -14.01
CA GLN A 33 2.50 26.46 -13.44
C GLN A 33 1.36 26.81 -12.48
N GLY A 34 1.73 27.18 -11.24
CA GLY A 34 0.78 27.53 -10.18
C GLY A 34 0.37 26.37 -9.27
N ASP A 35 0.89 25.16 -9.51
CA ASP A 35 0.67 24.03 -8.61
C ASP A 35 1.25 24.27 -7.20
N THR A 36 0.62 23.64 -6.22
CA THR A 36 1.14 23.47 -4.86
C THR A 36 1.07 21.99 -4.50
N CYS A 37 1.92 21.51 -3.60
CA CYS A 37 1.90 20.10 -3.19
C CYS A 37 0.54 19.67 -2.63
N ILE A 38 -0.17 20.57 -1.92
CA ILE A 38 -1.52 20.30 -1.42
C ILE A 38 -2.49 20.10 -2.58
N ALA A 39 -2.53 21.04 -3.53
CA ALA A 39 -3.43 20.94 -4.68
C ALA A 39 -3.13 19.70 -5.55
N ILE A 40 -1.86 19.33 -5.71
CA ILE A 40 -1.45 18.10 -6.40
C ILE A 40 -1.92 16.87 -5.62
N ALA A 41 -1.65 16.79 -4.32
CA ALA A 41 -2.04 15.66 -3.48
C ALA A 41 -3.57 15.46 -3.49
N ASP A 42 -4.34 16.54 -3.35
CA ASP A 42 -5.80 16.52 -3.44
C ASP A 42 -6.29 16.03 -4.81
N LYS A 43 -5.68 16.54 -5.90
CA LYS A 43 -6.00 16.12 -7.28
C LYS A 43 -5.71 14.66 -7.54
N LEU A 44 -4.69 14.11 -6.87
CA LEU A 44 -4.28 12.71 -6.97
C LEU A 44 -5.01 11.79 -5.97
N GLY A 45 -5.77 12.36 -5.03
CA GLY A 45 -6.42 11.58 -3.96
C GLY A 45 -5.43 10.93 -2.98
N ILE A 46 -4.27 11.55 -2.78
CA ILE A 46 -3.22 11.08 -1.86
C ILE A 46 -2.95 12.12 -0.78
N THR A 47 -2.29 11.71 0.29
CA THR A 47 -1.85 12.65 1.34
C THR A 47 -0.59 13.40 0.93
N LEU A 48 -0.38 14.60 1.48
CA LEU A 48 0.88 15.33 1.33
C LEU A 48 2.09 14.48 1.75
N ALA A 49 1.95 13.71 2.84
CA ALA A 49 3.00 12.83 3.32
C ALA A 49 3.36 11.75 2.30
N GLN A 50 2.36 11.18 1.61
CA GLN A 50 2.61 10.22 0.54
C GLN A 50 3.31 10.87 -0.66
N LEU A 51 2.87 12.07 -1.07
CA LEU A 51 3.52 12.80 -2.15
C LEU A 51 5.00 13.12 -1.83
N LEU A 52 5.28 13.68 -0.66
CA LEU A 52 6.66 14.01 -0.23
C LEU A 52 7.50 12.75 0.01
N GLY A 53 6.90 11.67 0.51
CA GLY A 53 7.57 10.39 0.70
C GLY A 53 8.11 9.78 -0.59
N CYS A 54 7.44 10.01 -1.72
CA CYS A 54 7.93 9.59 -3.03
C CYS A 54 8.90 10.56 -3.71
N ASN A 55 8.99 11.80 -3.21
CA ASN A 55 9.76 12.85 -3.84
C ASN A 55 10.66 13.53 -2.81
N PRO A 56 11.70 12.85 -2.30
CA PRO A 56 12.58 13.38 -1.25
C PRO A 56 13.37 14.62 -1.68
N GLN A 57 13.41 14.93 -2.98
CA GLN A 57 13.95 16.18 -3.51
C GLN A 57 13.06 17.40 -3.23
N ILE A 58 11.76 17.20 -2.97
CA ILE A 58 10.83 18.28 -2.64
C ILE A 58 10.91 18.57 -1.14
N ASN A 59 11.12 19.83 -0.79
CA ASN A 59 11.24 20.23 0.60
C ASN A 59 9.87 20.27 1.30
N ALA A 60 9.88 20.23 2.63
CA ALA A 60 8.65 20.22 3.43
C ALA A 60 7.78 21.48 3.27
N ALA A 61 8.36 22.61 2.82
CA ALA A 61 7.64 23.85 2.53
C ALA A 61 7.02 23.86 1.12
N CYS A 62 7.29 22.83 0.30
CA CYS A 62 6.89 22.75 -1.10
C CYS A 62 7.30 23.98 -1.94
N SER A 63 8.40 24.65 -1.56
CA SER A 63 8.80 25.91 -2.20
C SER A 63 9.70 25.71 -3.42
N ASN A 64 10.04 24.47 -3.76
CA ASN A 64 10.98 24.11 -4.81
C ASN A 64 10.36 23.26 -5.93
N LEU A 65 9.04 23.32 -6.13
CA LEU A 65 8.38 22.73 -7.30
C LEU A 65 8.81 23.45 -8.58
N ILE A 66 9.12 22.68 -9.62
CA ILE A 66 9.52 23.19 -10.93
C ILE A 66 8.43 22.78 -11.95
N PRO A 67 7.85 23.72 -12.73
CA PRO A 67 6.95 23.37 -13.83
C PRO A 67 7.60 22.38 -14.80
N ASP A 68 6.78 21.48 -15.35
CA ASP A 68 7.15 20.38 -16.25
C ASP A 68 7.98 19.24 -15.61
N GLU A 69 8.33 19.33 -14.32
CA GLU A 69 8.94 18.22 -13.58
C GLU A 69 7.95 17.06 -13.40
N GLN A 70 8.45 15.83 -13.47
CA GLN A 70 7.68 14.61 -13.16
C GLN A 70 7.82 14.26 -11.68
N LEU A 71 6.71 14.27 -10.95
CA LEU A 71 6.66 13.75 -9.59
C LEU A 71 6.30 12.27 -9.61
N ALA A 72 7.04 11.47 -8.86
CA ALA A 72 6.68 10.10 -8.56
C ALA A 72 5.42 10.10 -7.67
N THR A 73 4.46 9.25 -7.99
CA THR A 73 3.24 9.10 -7.20
C THR A 73 3.24 7.74 -6.52
N PRO A 74 2.61 7.61 -5.35
CA PRO A 74 2.40 6.30 -4.75
C PRO A 74 1.57 5.43 -5.70
N SER A 75 1.85 4.13 -5.77
CA SER A 75 0.97 3.20 -6.48
C SER A 75 -0.37 3.14 -5.75
N THR A 76 -1.40 3.74 -6.34
CA THR A 76 -2.79 3.63 -5.89
C THR A 76 -3.51 2.44 -6.52
N THR A 77 -2.87 1.75 -7.46
CA THR A 77 -3.32 0.46 -7.94
C THR A 77 -3.17 -0.56 -6.83
N CYS A 78 -4.30 -1.11 -6.39
CA CYS A 78 -4.31 -2.34 -5.60
C CYS A 78 -3.50 -3.39 -6.37
N GLY A 79 -2.60 -4.09 -5.67
CA GLY A 79 -1.80 -5.14 -6.30
C GLY A 79 -2.69 -6.16 -7.04
N PRO A 80 -2.13 -6.89 -8.01
CA PRO A 80 -2.88 -7.99 -8.63
C PRO A 80 -3.24 -9.01 -7.56
N CYS A 81 -4.39 -9.67 -7.72
CA CYS A 81 -4.75 -10.76 -6.83
C CYS A 81 -3.73 -11.89 -6.90
N ILE A 82 -2.96 -12.09 -5.82
CA ILE A 82 -1.94 -13.14 -5.75
C ILE A 82 -2.56 -14.44 -5.26
N THR A 83 -3.46 -14.35 -4.29
CA THR A 83 -4.17 -15.51 -3.74
C THR A 83 -5.55 -15.12 -3.21
N SER A 84 -6.34 -16.12 -2.84
CA SER A 84 -7.68 -15.92 -2.27
C SER A 84 -7.73 -16.46 -0.84
N TYR A 85 -8.45 -15.75 0.03
CA TYR A 85 -8.76 -16.18 1.39
C TYR A 85 -10.27 -16.32 1.57
N THR A 86 -10.73 -17.39 2.21
CA THR A 86 -12.15 -17.56 2.55
C THR A 86 -12.36 -17.20 4.01
N VAL A 87 -13.20 -16.20 4.26
CA VAL A 87 -13.49 -15.70 5.61
C VAL A 87 -14.06 -16.80 6.50
N GLN A 88 -13.46 -16.97 7.67
CA GLN A 88 -13.81 -17.91 8.73
C GLN A 88 -14.63 -17.23 9.85
N PRO A 89 -15.35 -18.01 10.68
CA PRO A 89 -16.02 -17.47 11.87
C PRO A 89 -15.02 -16.82 12.84
N GLY A 90 -15.25 -15.55 13.17
CA GLY A 90 -14.43 -14.79 14.12
C GLY A 90 -13.37 -13.89 13.46
N ASP A 91 -13.25 -13.93 12.14
CA ASP A 91 -12.31 -13.07 11.42
C ASP A 91 -12.70 -11.58 11.50
N ILE A 92 -11.65 -10.75 11.48
CA ILE A 92 -11.73 -9.31 11.21
C ILE A 92 -10.65 -8.96 10.19
N CYS A 93 -10.88 -7.94 9.36
CA CYS A 93 -9.96 -7.57 8.28
C CYS A 93 -8.52 -7.35 8.75
N VAL A 94 -8.34 -6.73 9.93
CA VAL A 94 -7.00 -6.46 10.48
C VAL A 94 -6.21 -7.75 10.75
N ASN A 95 -6.88 -8.78 11.27
CA ASN A 95 -6.22 -10.06 11.55
C ASN A 95 -5.91 -10.83 10.27
N ILE A 96 -6.83 -10.82 9.29
CA ILE A 96 -6.59 -11.40 7.96
C ILE A 96 -5.39 -10.71 7.30
N ALA A 97 -5.38 -9.38 7.24
CA ALA A 97 -4.29 -8.61 6.65
C ALA A 97 -2.94 -8.95 7.33
N SER A 98 -2.92 -8.97 8.67
CA SER A 98 -1.75 -9.35 9.44
C SER A 98 -1.28 -10.79 9.21
N GLU A 99 -2.18 -11.74 8.96
CA GLU A 99 -1.84 -13.14 8.64
C GLU A 99 -1.06 -13.22 7.33
N PHE A 100 -1.44 -12.41 6.34
CA PHE A 100 -0.79 -12.36 5.03
C PHE A 100 0.36 -11.35 4.94
N GLY A 101 0.65 -10.61 6.01
CA GLY A 101 1.70 -9.60 6.04
C GLY A 101 1.40 -8.39 5.14
N ILE A 102 0.13 -8.15 4.81
CA ILE A 102 -0.34 -6.96 4.09
C ILE A 102 -1.04 -6.02 5.06
N THR A 103 -1.32 -4.81 4.60
CA THR A 103 -2.06 -3.82 5.39
C THR A 103 -3.56 -3.90 5.20
N LEU A 104 -4.28 -3.29 6.14
CA LEU A 104 -5.73 -3.16 6.02
C LEU A 104 -6.09 -2.38 4.74
N GLU A 105 -5.34 -1.32 4.43
CA GLU A 105 -5.52 -0.52 3.23
C GLU A 105 -5.33 -1.36 1.96
N GLU A 106 -4.29 -2.19 1.89
CA GLU A 106 -4.05 -3.11 0.75
C GLU A 106 -5.19 -4.14 0.61
N LEU A 107 -5.62 -4.73 1.72
CA LEU A 107 -6.74 -5.69 1.73
C LEU A 107 -8.05 -5.03 1.27
N LEU A 108 -8.37 -3.84 1.77
CA LEU A 108 -9.60 -3.11 1.40
C LEU A 108 -9.54 -2.62 -0.05
N CYS A 109 -8.37 -2.16 -0.52
CA CYS A 109 -8.16 -1.78 -1.91
C CYS A 109 -8.48 -2.95 -2.84
N ALA A 110 -7.93 -4.13 -2.55
CA ALA A 110 -8.16 -5.35 -3.34
C ALA A 110 -9.61 -5.86 -3.29
N ASN A 111 -10.39 -5.45 -2.29
CA ASN A 111 -11.74 -5.94 -2.03
C ASN A 111 -12.75 -4.79 -1.88
N PRO A 112 -13.07 -4.04 -2.96
CA PRO A 112 -13.89 -2.82 -2.89
C PRO A 112 -15.33 -3.04 -2.44
N ALA A 113 -15.80 -4.29 -2.36
CA ALA A 113 -17.08 -4.64 -1.75
C ALA A 113 -17.06 -4.57 -0.21
N ILE A 114 -15.89 -4.63 0.42
CA ILE A 114 -15.73 -4.45 1.87
C ILE A 114 -15.66 -2.96 2.18
N ASN A 115 -16.45 -2.52 3.16
CA ASN A 115 -16.45 -1.13 3.57
C ASN A 115 -15.21 -0.78 4.41
N PRO A 116 -14.84 0.51 4.51
CA PRO A 116 -13.64 0.93 5.25
C PRO A 116 -13.64 0.53 6.74
N GLY A 117 -14.81 0.35 7.35
CA GLY A 117 -14.94 -0.10 8.73
C GLY A 117 -14.87 -1.62 8.90
N CYS A 118 -14.74 -2.40 7.82
CA CYS A 118 -14.84 -3.85 7.80
C CYS A 118 -16.13 -4.40 8.47
N THR A 119 -17.20 -3.62 8.54
CA THR A 119 -18.43 -4.01 9.26
C THR A 119 -19.36 -4.91 8.44
N ASN A 120 -19.05 -5.13 7.15
CA ASN A 120 -19.83 -5.95 6.23
C ASN A 120 -19.12 -7.24 5.79
N LEU A 121 -18.06 -7.65 6.49
CA LEU A 121 -17.36 -8.90 6.23
C LEU A 121 -18.28 -10.10 6.53
N GLN A 122 -18.41 -11.04 5.58
CA GLN A 122 -19.30 -12.20 5.72
C GLN A 122 -18.52 -13.52 5.75
N ILE A 123 -18.95 -14.44 6.61
CA ILE A 123 -18.40 -15.81 6.64
C ILE A 123 -18.58 -16.47 5.27
N ASN A 124 -17.57 -17.20 4.80
CA ASN A 124 -17.46 -17.80 3.46
C ASN A 124 -17.30 -16.80 2.31
N GLN A 125 -17.21 -15.50 2.57
CA GLN A 125 -16.82 -14.54 1.55
C GLN A 125 -15.38 -14.82 1.11
N VAL A 126 -15.13 -14.79 -0.20
CA VAL A 126 -13.78 -14.93 -0.75
C VAL A 126 -13.18 -13.54 -0.92
N LEU A 127 -12.07 -13.29 -0.25
CA LEU A 127 -11.26 -12.08 -0.38
C LEU A 127 -10.07 -12.34 -1.30
N CYS A 128 -9.73 -11.32 -2.06
CA CYS A 128 -8.47 -11.22 -2.77
C CYS A 128 -7.34 -10.76 -1.83
N ILE A 129 -6.18 -11.42 -1.90
CA ILE A 129 -4.97 -11.06 -1.17
C ILE A 129 -3.90 -10.66 -2.19
N VAL A 130 -3.25 -9.52 -1.95
CA VAL A 130 -2.27 -8.87 -2.84
C VAL A 130 -0.84 -9.00 -2.33
#